data_AF-A0A0S7XJP6-F1
#
_entry.id   AF-A0A0S7XJP6-F1
#
_cell.length_a   1.000
_cell.length_b   1.000
_cell.length_c   1.000
_cell.angle_alpha   90.00
_cell.angle_beta   90.00
_cell.angle_gamma   90.00
#
_symmetry.space_group_name_H-M   'P 1'
#
loop_
_entity.id
_entity.type
_entity.pdbx_description
1 polymer ?
#
loop_
_entity_poly.entity_id
_entity_poly.type
_entity_poly.pdbx_seq_one_letter_code
_entity_poly.pdbx_strand_id
1 'polypeptide(L)'
;MEGYCRFARALAERYKDRVRHYEIWNEPNIQSFWRPDPDAKAYALLVRRVSEAIRSVDSKVKIMAGALARLDPPTIQYTQDFLSQPDTAEQIDILTYHPYNPAPEAMLENITALREAVHQLKPGLPLWQGECGCP
;
A
#
# COMPACT_ATOMS: atom_id res chain seq x y z
N MET A 1 -2.82 10.06 -14.43
CA MET A 1 -1.98 8.84 -14.30
C MET A 1 -0.60 9.02 -14.93
N GLU A 2 -0.49 9.30 -16.23
CA GLU A 2 0.83 9.36 -16.93
C GLU A 2 1.85 10.32 -16.31
N GLY A 3 1.41 11.51 -15.90
CA GLY A 3 2.30 12.49 -15.25
C GLY A 3 2.93 11.94 -13.96
N TYR A 4 2.15 11.20 -13.17
CA TYR A 4 2.64 10.57 -11.95
C TYR A 4 3.59 9.41 -12.23
N CYS A 5 3.33 8.60 -13.26
CA CYS A 5 4.27 7.56 -13.71
C CYS A 5 5.60 8.16 -14.20
N ARG A 6 5.59 9.30 -14.91
CA ARG A 6 6.81 10.01 -15.32
C ARG A 6 7.59 10.53 -14.12
N PHE A 7 6.89 11.12 -13.14
CA PHE A 7 7.51 11.55 -11.89
C PHE A 7 8.14 10.40 -11.12
N ALA A 8 7.43 9.29 -10.94
CA ALA A 8 7.92 8.11 -10.25
C ALA A 8 9.15 7.50 -10.96
N ARG A 9 9.13 7.44 -12.30
CA ARG A 9 10.29 7.03 -13.10
C ARG A 9 11.49 7.95 -12.86
N ALA A 10 11.30 9.27 -12.90
CA ALA A 10 12.38 10.23 -12.66
C ALA A 10 12.96 10.14 -11.24
N LEU A 11 12.12 9.88 -10.22
CA LEU A 11 12.59 9.59 -8.87
C LEU A 11 13.43 8.32 -8.81
N ALA A 12 12.96 7.24 -9.44
CA ALA A 12 13.67 5.97 -9.49
C ALA A 12 15.02 6.09 -10.20
N GLU A 13 15.10 6.88 -11.28
CA GLU A 13 16.36 7.17 -11.99
C GLU A 13 17.32 7.97 -11.11
N ARG A 14 16.83 9.03 -10.47
CA ARG A 14 17.65 9.92 -9.61
C ARG A 14 18.25 9.18 -8.42
N TYR A 15 17.51 8.25 -7.83
CA TYR A 15 17.90 7.54 -6.61
C TYR A 15 18.24 6.07 -6.85
N LYS A 16 18.50 5.70 -8.10
CA LYS A 16 18.97 4.35 -8.46
C LYS A 16 20.18 3.96 -7.62
N ASP A 17 20.21 2.70 -7.20
CA ASP A 17 21.22 2.11 -6.30
C ASP A 17 21.27 2.68 -4.87
N ARG A 18 20.49 3.72 -4.55
CA ARG A 18 20.43 4.36 -3.21
C ARG A 18 19.15 4.04 -2.46
N VAL A 19 18.02 4.08 -3.15
CA VAL A 19 16.70 3.78 -2.57
C VAL A 19 16.28 2.37 -3.00
N ARG A 20 15.92 1.55 -2.02
CA ARG A 20 15.54 0.14 -2.23
C ARG A 20 14.05 -0.12 -2.13
N HIS A 21 13.28 0.79 -1.53
CA HIS A 21 11.86 0.64 -1.29
C HIS A 21 11.13 1.91 -1.72
N TYR A 22 10.02 1.75 -2.43
CA TYR A 22 9.14 2.85 -2.83
C TYR A 22 7.73 2.53 -2.37
N GLU A 23 7.15 3.41 -1.56
CA GLU A 23 5.76 3.33 -1.15
C GLU A 23 4.88 4.18 -2.07
N ILE A 24 3.83 3.58 -2.61
CA ILE A 24 2.93 4.25 -3.55
C ILE A 24 1.74 4.81 -2.79
N TRP A 25 1.71 6.13 -2.66
CA TRP A 25 0.67 6.92 -2.00
C TRP A 25 0.64 6.75 -0.47
N ASN A 26 -0.16 7.58 0.20
CA ASN A 26 -0.40 7.51 1.64
C ASN A 26 -1.90 7.42 1.92
N GLU A 27 -2.32 6.51 2.80
CA GLU A 27 -3.69 6.41 3.34
C GLU A 27 -4.81 6.57 2.31
N PRO A 28 -4.79 5.79 1.20
CA PRO A 28 -5.77 5.93 0.13
C PRO A 28 -7.20 5.55 0.57
N ASN A 29 -7.34 4.87 1.72
CA ASN A 29 -8.62 4.43 2.28
C ASN A 29 -9.36 5.54 3.04
N ILE A 30 -8.83 6.76 3.15
CA ILE A 30 -9.53 7.89 3.79
C ILE A 30 -9.63 9.11 2.88
N GLN A 31 -10.73 9.84 3.05
CA GLN A 31 -11.07 10.99 2.21
C GLN A 31 -10.04 12.13 2.24
N SER A 32 -9.31 12.27 3.36
CA SER A 32 -8.25 13.27 3.52
C SER A 32 -7.15 13.13 2.46
N PHE A 33 -6.85 11.90 2.05
CA PHE A 33 -5.82 11.59 1.07
C PHE A 33 -6.35 11.02 -0.24
N TRP A 34 -7.65 10.74 -0.36
CA TRP A 34 -8.25 10.28 -1.60
C TRP A 34 -9.64 10.89 -1.82
N ARG A 35 -9.80 11.65 -2.90
CA ARG A 35 -11.02 12.41 -3.21
C ARG A 35 -11.64 11.99 -4.54
N PRO A 36 -12.97 12.12 -4.72
CA PRO A 36 -13.95 12.61 -3.75
C PRO A 36 -14.18 11.64 -2.58
N ASP A 37 -14.06 10.34 -2.82
CA ASP A 37 -14.17 9.28 -1.83
C ASP A 37 -13.14 8.18 -2.14
N PRO A 38 -12.64 7.45 -1.13
CA PRO A 38 -11.72 6.32 -1.31
C PRO A 38 -12.19 5.32 -2.38
N ASP A 39 -11.28 4.95 -3.28
CA ASP A 39 -11.56 4.02 -4.38
C ASP A 39 -10.43 2.99 -4.51
N ALA A 40 -10.68 1.79 -4.00
CA ALA A 40 -9.73 0.68 -4.01
C ALA A 40 -9.32 0.26 -5.42
N LYS A 41 -10.23 0.34 -6.41
CA LYS A 41 -9.96 -0.04 -7.80
C LYS A 41 -9.09 1.00 -8.50
N ALA A 42 -9.36 2.28 -8.28
CA ALA A 42 -8.53 3.34 -8.81
C ALA A 42 -7.14 3.36 -8.15
N TYR A 43 -7.05 3.06 -6.85
CA TYR A 43 -5.77 2.87 -6.16
C TYR A 43 -4.99 1.68 -6.69
N ALA A 44 -5.64 0.53 -6.94
CA ALA A 44 -5.03 -0.63 -7.60
C ALA A 44 -4.43 -0.28 -8.97
N LEU A 45 -5.17 0.45 -9.80
CA LEU A 45 -4.66 0.92 -11.09
C LEU A 45 -3.46 1.85 -10.93
N LEU A 46 -3.47 2.75 -9.95
CA LEU A 46 -2.32 3.61 -9.63
C LEU A 46 -1.10 2.77 -9.26
N VAL A 47 -1.23 1.84 -8.31
CA VAL A 47 -0.15 0.99 -7.82
C VAL A 47 0.47 0.19 -8.96
N ARG A 48 -0.36 -0.45 -9.81
CA ARG A 48 0.12 -1.22 -10.96
C ARG A 48 0.97 -0.37 -11.91
N ARG A 49 0.43 0.76 -12.36
CA ARG A 49 1.08 1.61 -13.36
C ARG A 49 2.34 2.28 -12.84
N VAL A 50 2.37 2.62 -11.56
CA VAL A 50 3.53 3.25 -10.92
C VAL A 50 4.60 2.22 -10.60
N SER A 51 4.23 1.04 -10.11
CA SER A 51 5.13 -0.11 -9.93
C SER A 51 5.86 -0.44 -11.22
N GLU A 52 5.12 -0.61 -12.33
CA GLU A 52 5.68 -0.87 -13.66
C GLU A 52 6.66 0.23 -14.10
N ALA A 53 6.31 1.49 -13.87
CA ALA A 53 7.17 2.62 -14.23
C ALA A 53 8.48 2.64 -13.43
N ILE A 54 8.41 2.40 -12.11
CA ILE A 54 9.59 2.33 -11.24
C ILE A 54 10.47 1.13 -11.62
N ARG A 55 9.88 -0.07 -11.74
CA ARG A 55 10.61 -1.31 -12.06
C ARG A 55 11.20 -1.33 -13.48
N SER A 56 10.70 -0.50 -14.39
CA SER A 56 11.34 -0.29 -15.70
C SER A 56 12.72 0.37 -15.62
N VAL A 57 13.02 1.06 -14.51
CA VAL A 57 14.33 1.70 -14.25
C VAL A 57 15.24 0.78 -13.46
N ASP A 58 14.70 0.17 -12.41
CA ASP A 58 15.39 -0.78 -11.54
C ASP A 58 14.42 -1.86 -11.08
N SER A 59 14.57 -3.07 -11.62
CA SER A 59 13.72 -4.22 -11.29
C SER A 59 14.02 -4.84 -9.92
N LYS A 60 15.09 -4.41 -9.22
CA LYS A 60 15.49 -4.96 -7.92
C LYS A 60 14.83 -4.25 -6.74
N VAL A 61 14.24 -3.07 -6.95
CA VAL A 61 13.58 -2.31 -5.88
C VAL A 61 12.30 -3.00 -5.43
N LYS A 62 11.93 -2.72 -4.19
CA LYS A 62 10.71 -3.23 -3.56
C LYS A 62 9.60 -2.20 -3.62
N ILE A 63 8.42 -2.65 -4.00
CA ILE A 63 7.22 -1.83 -4.07
C ILE A 63 6.37 -2.08 -2.82
N MET A 64 6.11 -1.02 -2.08
CA MET A 64 5.22 -1.01 -0.92
C MET A 64 3.92 -0.30 -1.30
N ALA A 65 2.80 -0.80 -0.78
CA ALA A 65 1.49 -0.21 -1.02
C ALA A 65 0.57 -0.55 0.17
N GLY A 66 -0.60 0.10 0.22
CA GLY A 66 -1.56 -0.09 1.30
C GLY A 66 -1.63 1.13 2.17
N ALA A 67 -0.51 1.50 2.82
CA ALA A 67 -0.38 2.65 3.74
C ALA A 67 -1.68 2.89 4.54
N LEU A 68 -2.28 1.82 5.06
CA LEU A 68 -3.70 1.80 5.44
C LEU A 68 -3.93 2.56 6.74
N ALA A 69 -4.74 3.62 6.70
CA ALA A 69 -5.21 4.31 7.90
C ALA A 69 -6.23 3.46 8.66
N ARG A 70 -6.41 3.72 9.96
CA ARG A 70 -7.54 3.22 10.78
C ARG A 70 -7.83 1.73 10.56
N LEU A 71 -7.02 0.84 11.15
CA LEU A 71 -7.27 -0.60 11.01
C LEU A 71 -8.57 -1.02 11.71
N ASP A 72 -9.64 -1.09 10.93
CA ASP A 72 -11.01 -1.43 11.31
C ASP A 72 -11.67 -2.31 10.22
N PRO A 73 -12.89 -2.84 10.43
CA PRO A 73 -13.53 -3.70 9.44
C PRO A 73 -13.69 -3.07 8.03
N PRO A 74 -14.07 -1.78 7.87
CA PRO A 74 -14.06 -1.11 6.57
C PRO A 74 -12.69 -1.12 5.88
N THR A 75 -11.61 -0.93 6.63
CA THR A 75 -10.25 -0.96 6.08
C THR A 75 -9.84 -2.36 5.62
N ILE A 76 -10.30 -3.40 6.32
CA ILE A 76 -10.09 -4.79 5.88
C ILE A 76 -10.82 -5.03 4.55
N GLN A 77 -12.08 -4.61 4.44
CA GLN A 77 -12.84 -4.72 3.18
C GLN A 77 -12.16 -3.95 2.05
N TYR A 78 -11.72 -2.71 2.30
CA TYR A 78 -10.96 -1.91 1.32
C TYR A 78 -9.70 -2.64 0.84
N THR A 79 -8.98 -3.29 1.75
CA THR A 79 -7.78 -4.06 1.43
C THR A 79 -8.09 -5.26 0.55
N GLN A 80 -9.20 -5.96 0.82
CA GLN A 80 -9.67 -7.07 0.00
C GLN A 80 -10.06 -6.61 -1.41
N ASP A 81 -10.81 -5.52 -1.51
CA ASP A 81 -11.23 -4.93 -2.78
C ASP A 81 -10.04 -4.44 -3.60
N PHE A 82 -9.01 -3.90 -2.94
CA PHE A 82 -7.75 -3.46 -3.54
C PHE A 82 -6.92 -4.64 -4.07
N LEU A 83 -6.63 -5.63 -3.22
CA LEU A 83 -5.76 -6.75 -3.59
C LEU A 83 -6.41 -7.74 -4.56
N SER A 84 -7.74 -7.83 -4.57
CA SER A 84 -8.50 -8.66 -5.53
C SER A 84 -8.54 -8.09 -6.95
N GLN A 85 -8.10 -6.85 -7.17
CA GLN A 85 -8.01 -6.31 -8.52
C GLN A 85 -6.95 -7.06 -9.33
N PRO A 86 -7.21 -7.36 -10.63
CA PRO A 86 -6.29 -8.14 -11.46
C PRO A 86 -4.86 -7.60 -11.44
N ASP A 87 -3.89 -8.51 -11.37
CA ASP A 87 -2.44 -8.25 -11.36
C ASP A 87 -1.94 -7.29 -10.25
N THR A 88 -2.78 -6.88 -9.30
CA THR A 88 -2.42 -5.85 -8.31
C THR A 88 -1.53 -6.43 -7.24
N ALA A 89 -1.91 -7.58 -6.70
CA ALA A 89 -1.17 -8.24 -5.63
C ALA A 89 0.26 -8.58 -6.10
N GLU A 90 0.46 -9.02 -7.35
CA GLU A 90 1.76 -9.37 -7.96
C GLU A 90 2.71 -8.18 -8.10
N GLN A 91 2.17 -6.96 -8.19
CA GLN A 91 2.97 -5.74 -8.28
C GLN A 91 3.51 -5.27 -6.92
N ILE A 92 3.04 -5.84 -5.82
CA ILE A 92 3.37 -5.41 -4.46
C ILE A 92 4.31 -6.42 -3.81
N ASP A 93 5.41 -5.93 -3.24
CA ASP A 93 6.34 -6.74 -2.45
C ASP A 93 5.98 -6.74 -0.96
N ILE A 94 5.41 -5.64 -0.45
CA ILE A 94 5.09 -5.44 0.98
C ILE A 94 3.79 -4.64 1.08
N LEU A 95 2.85 -5.09 1.92
CA LEU A 95 1.68 -4.29 2.30
C LEU A 95 1.97 -3.51 3.59
N THR A 96 1.63 -2.23 3.64
CA THR A 96 1.84 -1.36 4.80
C THR A 96 0.54 -0.89 5.45
N TYR A 97 0.58 -0.62 6.76
CA TYR A 97 -0.56 -0.17 7.56
C TYR A 97 -0.15 0.70 8.74
N HIS A 98 -1.08 1.54 9.22
CA HIS A 98 -0.87 2.56 10.26
C HIS A 98 -1.84 2.37 11.45
N PRO A 99 -1.48 1.60 12.49
CA PRO A 99 -2.36 1.27 13.61
C PRO A 99 -2.31 2.34 14.72
N TYR A 100 -2.56 3.60 14.39
CA TYR A 100 -2.65 4.65 15.42
C TYR A 100 -3.82 4.36 16.38
N ASN A 101 -3.53 4.27 17.68
CA ASN A 101 -4.53 4.04 18.72
C ASN A 101 -4.00 4.55 20.08
N PRO A 102 -4.85 5.18 20.93
CA PRO A 102 -4.43 5.63 22.26
C PRO A 102 -3.99 4.48 23.19
N ALA A 103 -4.45 3.25 22.94
CA ALA A 103 -4.04 2.05 23.66
C ALA A 103 -3.23 1.13 22.74
N PRO A 104 -1.93 0.87 23.02
CA PRO A 104 -1.07 0.08 22.13
C PRO A 104 -1.56 -1.35 21.92
N GLU A 105 -2.24 -1.95 22.90
CA GLU A 105 -2.75 -3.32 22.84
C GLU A 105 -4.05 -3.44 22.02
N ALA A 106 -4.77 -2.34 21.80
CA ALA A 106 -6.12 -2.36 21.24
C ALA A 106 -6.18 -2.76 19.75
N MET A 107 -5.04 -2.82 19.06
CA MET A 107 -4.97 -3.08 17.63
C MET A 107 -4.63 -4.53 17.27
N LEU A 108 -4.32 -5.38 18.25
CA LEU A 108 -3.83 -6.75 17.99
C LEU A 108 -4.83 -7.58 17.17
N GLU A 109 -6.12 -7.53 17.52
CA GLU A 109 -7.17 -8.27 16.82
C GLU A 109 -7.33 -7.77 15.37
N ASN A 110 -7.32 -6.45 15.16
CA ASN A 110 -7.48 -5.85 13.82
C ASN A 110 -6.26 -6.11 12.93
N ILE A 111 -5.04 -6.09 13.50
CA ILE A 111 -3.82 -6.46 12.78
C ILE A 111 -3.85 -7.96 12.38
N THR A 112 -4.37 -8.80 13.26
CA THR A 112 -4.52 -10.24 12.99
C THR A 112 -5.53 -10.47 11.87
N ALA A 113 -6.70 -9.82 11.93
CA ALA A 113 -7.72 -9.91 10.90
C ALA A 113 -7.23 -9.38 9.53
N LEU A 114 -6.47 -8.27 9.52
CA LEU A 114 -5.82 -7.77 8.30
C LEU A 114 -4.86 -8.81 7.73
N ARG A 115 -4.00 -9.40 8.57
CA ARG A 115 -3.03 -10.42 8.15
C ARG A 115 -3.73 -11.63 7.53
N GLU A 116 -4.81 -12.10 8.13
CA GLU A 116 -5.61 -13.22 7.62
C GLU A 116 -6.25 -12.88 6.27
N ALA A 117 -6.88 -11.71 6.14
CA ALA A 117 -7.49 -11.26 4.90
C ALA A 117 -6.47 -11.17 3.75
N VAL A 118 -5.28 -10.63 4.03
CA VAL A 118 -4.18 -10.57 3.07
C VAL A 118 -3.66 -11.95 2.72
N HIS A 119 -3.53 -12.85 3.71
CA HIS A 119 -3.05 -14.21 3.48
C HIS A 119 -3.97 -15.00 2.55
N GLN A 120 -5.29 -14.81 2.62
CA GLN A 120 -6.24 -15.46 1.71
C GLN A 120 -6.08 -15.01 0.25
N LEU A 121 -5.65 -13.78 0.01
CA LEU A 121 -5.50 -13.20 -1.33
C LEU A 121 -4.10 -13.37 -1.91
N LYS A 122 -3.07 -13.18 -1.08
CA LYS A 122 -1.66 -13.37 -1.45
C LYS A 122 -0.89 -14.00 -0.28
N PRO A 123 -0.86 -15.34 -0.20
CA PRO A 123 -0.09 -16.05 0.81
C PRO A 123 1.38 -15.61 0.82
N GLY A 124 1.89 -15.29 2.00
CA GLY A 124 3.29 -14.90 2.19
C GLY A 124 3.63 -13.44 1.86
N LEU A 125 2.66 -12.60 1.50
CA LEU A 125 2.89 -11.15 1.38
C LEU A 125 3.28 -10.57 2.76
N PRO A 126 4.48 -9.98 2.92
CA PRO A 126 4.87 -9.32 4.16
C PRO A 126 3.98 -8.12 4.48
N LEU A 127 3.68 -7.96 5.77
CA LEU A 127 3.00 -6.79 6.32
C LEU A 127 3.99 -5.98 7.17
N TRP A 128 4.16 -4.70 6.86
CA TRP A 128 4.99 -3.77 7.62
C TRP A 128 4.12 -2.69 8.27
N GLN A 129 4.43 -2.34 9.51
CA GLN A 129 3.85 -1.17 10.16
C GLN A 129 4.58 0.07 9.64
N GLY A 130 3.94 0.86 8.79
CA GLY A 130 4.54 2.02 8.11
C GLY A 130 4.60 3.27 9.00
N GLU A 131 3.59 3.43 9.84
CA GLU A 131 3.46 4.50 10.82
C GLU A 131 2.79 3.95 12.08
N CYS A 132 3.03 4.53 13.26
CA CYS A 132 2.32 4.21 14.49
C CYS A 132 2.54 5.28 15.56
N GLY A 133 1.66 5.29 16.56
CA GLY A 133 1.77 6.12 17.75
C GLY A 133 0.54 5.99 18.64
N CYS A 134 0.56 6.67 19.78
CA CYS A 134 -0.55 6.72 20.73
C CYS A 134 -1.00 8.18 20.90
N PRO A 135 -1.74 8.72 19.91
CA PRO A 135 -2.23 10.10 19.90
C PRO A 135 -3.36 10.34 20.91
#